data_AF-A0A946XND1-F1
#
_entry.id   AF-A0A946XND1-F1
#
_cell.length_a   1.000
_cell.length_b   1.000
_cell.length_c   1.000
_cell.angle_alpha   90.00
_cell.angle_beta   90.00
_cell.angle_gamma   90.00
#
_symmetry.space_group_name_H-M   'P 1'
#
loop_
_entity.id
_entity.type
_entity.pdbx_description
1 polymer ?
#
loop_
_entity_poly.entity_id
_entity_poly.type
_entity_poly.pdbx_seq_one_letter_code
_entity_poly.pdbx_strand_id
1 'polypeptide(L)' 'MKFNWQHYVSEQLHWAESLLSRAEDCEGNERQEFYILAQSTLRDASRLVGEMSIDPRA' A
#
# COMPACT_ATOMS: atom_id res chain seq x y z
N MET A 1 -15.33 17.22 6.74
CA MET A 1 -14.03 17.10 6.03
C MET A 1 -14.20 16.07 4.92
N LYS A 2 -13.75 16.35 3.69
CA LYS A 2 -13.68 15.34 2.63
C LYS A 2 -12.43 14.49 2.81
N PHE A 3 -12.55 13.19 2.62
CA PHE A 3 -11.40 12.27 2.68
C PHE A 3 -10.45 12.56 1.51
N ASN A 4 -9.14 12.64 1.79
CA ASN A 4 -8.12 12.94 0.77
C ASN A 4 -7.50 11.64 0.24
N TRP A 5 -8.06 11.13 -0.86
CA TRP A 5 -7.60 9.91 -1.51
C TRP A 5 -6.17 10.02 -2.06
N GLN A 6 -5.78 11.18 -2.55
CA GLN A 6 -4.42 11.39 -3.06
C GLN A 6 -3.38 11.27 -1.95
N HIS A 7 -3.66 11.87 -0.79
CA HIS A 7 -2.80 11.74 0.37
C HIS A 7 -2.74 10.29 0.86
N TYR A 8 -3.89 9.61 0.97
CA TYR A 8 -3.94 8.20 1.34
C TYR A 8 -3.06 7.32 0.42
N VAL A 9 -3.19 7.44 -0.90
CA VAL A 9 -2.39 6.68 -1.86
C VAL A 9 -0.89 6.98 -1.71
N SER A 10 -0.53 8.24 -1.52
CA SER A 10 0.86 8.64 -1.28
C SER A 10 1.44 7.96 -0.03
N GLU A 11 0.68 7.91 1.06
CA GLU A 11 1.11 7.23 2.29
C GLU A 11 1.24 5.71 2.08
N GLN A 12 0.35 5.08 1.30
CA GLN A 12 0.45 3.65 1.01
C GLN A 12 1.69 3.33 0.15
N LEU A 13 2.07 4.20 -0.78
CA LEU A 13 3.30 4.05 -1.57
C LEU A 13 4.54 4.18 -0.69
N HIS A 14 4.62 5.21 0.15
CA HIS A 14 5.75 5.39 1.07
C HIS A 14 5.88 4.26 2.09
N TRP A 15 4.75 3.73 2.56
CA TRP A 15 4.75 2.56 3.43
C TRP A 15 5.30 1.32 2.71
N ALA A 16 4.86 1.05 1.48
CA ALA A 16 5.38 -0.06 0.68
C ALA A 16 6.89 0.11 0.40
N GLU A 17 7.35 1.31 0.06
CA GLU A 17 8.77 1.62 -0.13
C GLU A 17 9.59 1.32 1.14
N SER A 18 9.08 1.72 2.30
CA SER A 18 9.74 1.48 3.60
C SER A 18 9.85 -0.02 3.91
N LEU A 19 8.80 -0.79 3.62
CA LEU A 19 8.80 -2.24 3.78
C LEU A 19 9.81 -2.92 2.85
N LEU A 20 9.89 -2.48 1.59
CA LEU A 20 10.85 -3.01 0.63
C LEU A 20 12.29 -2.69 1.04
N SER A 21 12.56 -1.46 1.49
CA SER A 21 13.88 -1.09 2.03
C SER A 21 14.24 -1.93 3.25
N ARG A 22 13.29 -2.18 4.16
CA ARG A 22 13.52 -3.05 5.31
C ARG A 22 13.79 -4.50 4.91
N ALA A 23 13.15 -4.99 3.84
CA ALA A 23 13.38 -6.32 3.31
C ALA A 23 14.81 -6.52 2.77
N GLU A 24 15.48 -5.44 2.32
CA GLU A 24 16.87 -5.50 1.86
C GLU A 24 17.86 -5.77 3.01
N ASP A 25 17.50 -5.37 4.24
CA ASP A 25 18.31 -5.59 5.46
C ASP A 25 18.04 -6.94 6.14
N CYS A 26 17.06 -7.71 5.65
CA CYS A 26 16.60 -8.96 6.26
C CYS A 26 16.96 -10.18 5.38
N GLU A 27 16.96 -11.37 5.99
CA GLU A 27 17.20 -12.63 5.30
C GLU A 27 16.08 -13.65 5.55
N GLY A 28 16.02 -14.68 4.69
CA GLY A 28 15.09 -15.80 4.86
C GLY A 28 13.62 -15.38 4.94
N ASN A 29 12.91 -15.93 5.92
CA ASN A 29 11.46 -15.76 6.07
C ASN A 29 11.06 -14.31 6.36
N GLU A 30 11.85 -13.58 7.14
CA GLU A 30 11.55 -12.18 7.51
C GLU A 30 11.57 -11.27 6.27
N ARG A 31 12.54 -11.46 5.38
CA ARG A 31 12.59 -10.78 4.08
C ARG A 31 11.34 -11.06 3.25
N GLN A 32 10.89 -12.31 3.22
CA GLN A 32 9.69 -12.69 2.49
C GLN A 32 8.41 -12.10 3.09
N GLU A 33 8.31 -12.02 4.41
CA GLU A 33 7.20 -11.38 5.12
C GLU A 33 7.07 -9.89 4.76
N PHE A 34 8.20 -9.16 4.72
CA PHE A 34 8.19 -7.75 4.30
C PHE A 34 7.76 -7.56 2.84
N TYR A 35 8.21 -8.42 1.92
CA TYR A 35 7.74 -8.37 0.53
C TYR A 35 6.24 -8.66 0.42
N ILE A 36 5.74 -9.66 1.14
CA ILE A 36 4.30 -10.00 1.14
C ILE A 36 3.49 -8.82 1.69
N LEU A 37 3.96 -8.20 2.78
CA LEU A 37 3.29 -7.06 3.38
C LEU A 37 3.26 -5.86 2.41
N ALA A 38 4.38 -5.53 1.76
CA ALA A 38 4.43 -4.46 0.76
C ALA A 38 3.46 -4.71 -0.39
N GLN A 39 3.40 -5.94 -0.91
CA GLN A 39 2.44 -6.30 -1.97
C GLN A 39 0.99 -6.20 -1.50
N SER A 40 0.69 -6.59 -0.26
CA SER A 40 -0.67 -6.47 0.29
C SER A 40 -1.11 -5.01 0.41
N THR A 41 -0.23 -4.13 0.91
CA THR A 41 -0.48 -2.68 0.99
C THR A 41 -0.86 -2.10 -0.37
N LEU A 42 -0.08 -2.40 -1.41
CA LEU A 42 -0.33 -1.86 -2.75
C LEU A 42 -1.62 -2.42 -3.37
N ARG A 43 -1.89 -3.71 -3.16
CA ARG A 43 -3.12 -4.35 -3.63
C ARG A 43 -4.36 -3.76 -2.97
N ASP A 44 -4.32 -3.57 -1.66
CA ASP A 44 -5.45 -3.04 -0.90
C ASP A 44 -5.71 -1.56 -1.25
N ALA A 45 -4.64 -0.77 -1.39
CA ALA A 45 -4.73 0.61 -1.88
C ALA A 45 -5.36 0.67 -3.29
N SER A 46 -4.91 -0.19 -4.20
CA SER A 46 -5.43 -0.27 -5.58
C SER A 46 -6.90 -0.67 -5.61
N ARG A 47 -7.29 -1.63 -4.77
CA ARG A 47 -8.68 -2.08 -4.64
C ARG A 47 -9.58 -0.95 -4.14
N LEU A 48 -9.18 -0.26 -3.07
CA LEU A 48 -9.96 0.83 -2.48
C LEU A 48 -10.12 2.01 -3.45
N VAL A 49 -9.05 2.38 -4.17
CA VAL A 49 -9.12 3.41 -5.21
C VAL A 49 -10.05 2.99 -6.35
N GLY A 50 -9.98 1.72 -6.78
CA GLY A 50 -10.87 1.16 -7.79
C GLY A 50 -12.34 1.17 -7.37
N GLU A 51 -12.64 0.74 -6.14
CA GLU A 51 -13.99 0.75 -5.56
C GLU A 51 -14.56 2.18 -5.51
N MET A 52 -13.73 3.17 -5.17
CA MET A 52 -14.16 4.57 -5.16
C MET A 52 -14.31 5.20 -6.53
N SER A 53 -13.57 4.72 -7.52
CA SER A 53 -13.68 5.19 -8.91
C SER A 53 -14.98 4.70 -9.59
N ILE A 54 -15.66 3.72 -8.99
CA ILE A 54 -16.87 3.09 -9.51
C ILE A 54 -18.13 3.63 -8.81
N ASP A 55 -18.03 4.36 -7.70
CA ASP A 55 -19.20 4.94 -7.02
C ASP A 55 -19.63 6.28 -7.67
N PRO A 56 -20.78 6.33 -8.37
CA PRO A 56 -21.27 7.55 -9.02
C PRO A 56 -21.84 8.58 -8.03
N ARG A 57 -21.76 8.35 -6.71
CA ARG A 57 -22.30 9.24 -5.66
C ARG A 57 -21.22 9.89 -4.78
N ALA A 58 -19.93 9.61 -5.01
CA ALA A 58 -18.79 10.16 -4.26
C ALA A 58 -18.39 11.59 -4.70
#